data_AF-A0A0R3RSI5-F1
#
_entry.id   AF-A0A0R3RSI5-F1
#
_cell.length_a   1.000
_cell.length_b   1.000
_cell.length_c   1.000
_cell.angle_alpha   90.00
_cell.angle_beta   90.00
_cell.angle_gamma   90.00
#
_symmetry.space_group_name_H-M   'P 1'
#
loop_
_entity.id
_entity.type
_entity.pdbx_description
1 polymer ?
#
loop_
_entity_poly.entity_id
_entity_poly.type
_entity_poly.pdbx_seq_one_letter_code
_entity_poly.pdbx_strand_id
1 'polypeptide(L)'
;MPNERKLYKYATYLSNCSREAIDYGKCVGKKAGKVTHLACQREFTSLLNCVKKQVKRYKRAKRIISIYRLNFSLEPPYKVLLDGTFAVAALQNKINLREQMPKYLNAEVDIRVTNCVLKELEKLGSTLYGALHICKQFDVESCPHQPIRTAVECIKHMARRMKHKITCFFATQDNELTEALKQIPGIPILFIKYNSILIDRPSQATIQEIEKPKDQLLEVNELKKAVFGEDEKPRRKRKGPKGPNPLSVKKKKKKVQLTGIHQELGPNAEIAASKKRRRRRKQEKGSRYKPLLL
;
A
#
# COMPACT_ATOMS: atom_id res chain seq x y z
N MET A 1 0.78 -3.78 -20.62
CA MET A 1 2.08 -4.36 -20.19
C MET A 1 2.18 -4.50 -18.65
N PRO A 2 1.74 -5.61 -18.04
CA PRO A 2 1.86 -5.83 -16.59
C PRO A 2 3.26 -6.30 -16.13
N ASN A 3 4.06 -6.88 -17.05
CA ASN A 3 5.35 -7.50 -16.72
C ASN A 3 6.51 -6.51 -16.62
N GLU A 4 6.53 -5.44 -17.41
CA GLU A 4 7.57 -4.41 -17.32
C GLU A 4 7.59 -3.75 -15.94
N ARG A 5 6.42 -3.38 -15.40
CA ARG A 5 6.29 -2.83 -14.03
C ARG A 5 6.79 -3.76 -12.93
N LYS A 6 6.84 -5.08 -13.16
CA LYS A 6 7.40 -6.05 -12.19
C LYS A 6 8.92 -6.12 -12.27
N LEU A 7 9.49 -6.05 -13.48
CA LEU A 7 10.94 -6.02 -13.72
C LEU A 7 11.59 -4.75 -13.16
N TYR A 8 10.98 -3.57 -13.40
CA TYR A 8 11.47 -2.31 -12.84
C TYR A 8 11.58 -2.34 -11.31
N LYS A 9 10.59 -2.93 -10.64
CA LYS A 9 10.60 -3.06 -9.17
C LYS A 9 11.69 -3.99 -8.68
N TYR A 10 11.98 -5.06 -9.42
CA TYR A 10 13.02 -6.00 -9.05
C TYR A 10 14.42 -5.36 -9.11
N ALA A 11 14.70 -4.57 -10.14
CA ALA A 11 15.94 -3.78 -10.23
C ALA A 11 16.08 -2.80 -9.05
N THR A 12 15.01 -2.10 -8.67
CA THR A 12 15.02 -1.22 -7.48
C THR A 12 15.27 -1.98 -6.17
N TYR A 13 14.76 -3.20 -6.03
CA TYR A 13 15.02 -4.00 -4.83
C TYR A 13 16.45 -4.53 -4.79
N LEU A 14 17.01 -4.89 -5.96
CA LEU A 14 18.40 -5.31 -6.08
C LEU A 14 19.37 -4.17 -5.78
N SER A 15 19.10 -2.93 -6.23
CA SER A 15 19.97 -1.79 -5.93
C SER A 15 20.08 -1.51 -4.42
N ASN A 16 19.03 -1.82 -3.66
CA ASN A 16 19.01 -1.70 -2.20
C ASN A 16 19.63 -2.91 -1.46
N CYS A 17 20.10 -3.92 -2.20
CA CYS A 17 20.84 -5.09 -1.72
C CYS A 17 22.23 -5.14 -2.38
N SER A 18 22.87 -3.98 -2.52
CA SER A 18 24.12 -3.82 -3.27
C SER A 18 25.25 -4.69 -2.74
N ARG A 19 25.37 -4.82 -1.41
CA ARG A 19 26.40 -5.66 -0.79
C ARG A 19 26.22 -7.13 -1.14
N GLU A 20 25.03 -7.68 -0.91
CA GLU A 20 24.72 -9.07 -1.21
C GLU A 20 24.81 -9.37 -2.71
N ALA A 21 24.47 -8.39 -3.56
CA ALA A 21 24.60 -8.50 -5.00
C ALA A 21 26.08 -8.54 -5.43
N ILE A 22 26.93 -7.70 -4.84
CA ILE A 22 28.38 -7.69 -5.07
C ILE A 22 29.00 -9.02 -4.62
N ASP A 23 28.63 -9.52 -3.44
CA ASP A 23 29.18 -10.77 -2.91
C ASP A 23 28.81 -11.97 -3.78
N TYR A 24 27.56 -12.03 -4.25
CA TYR A 24 27.12 -13.03 -5.22
C TYR A 24 27.86 -12.90 -6.55
N GLY A 25 28.00 -11.68 -7.09
CA GLY A 25 28.74 -11.40 -8.31
C GLY A 25 30.21 -11.81 -8.22
N LYS A 26 30.88 -11.53 -7.10
CA LYS A 26 32.26 -11.99 -6.82
C LYS A 26 32.38 -13.51 -6.80
N CYS A 27 31.43 -14.20 -6.18
CA CYS A 27 31.42 -15.68 -6.15
C CYS A 27 31.29 -16.26 -7.56
N VAL A 28 30.34 -15.74 -8.36
CA VAL A 28 30.10 -16.19 -9.73
C VAL A 28 31.31 -15.88 -10.62
N GLY A 29 31.88 -14.68 -10.51
CA GLY A 29 33.06 -14.26 -11.28
C GLY A 29 34.29 -15.13 -11.02
N LYS A 30 34.58 -15.48 -9.74
CA LYS A 30 35.70 -16.38 -9.39
C LYS A 30 35.56 -17.80 -9.93
N LYS A 31 34.34 -18.23 -10.24
CA LYS A 31 34.02 -19.60 -10.69
C LYS A 31 33.67 -19.68 -12.18
N ALA A 32 33.73 -18.56 -12.89
CA ALA A 32 33.52 -18.49 -14.33
C ALA A 32 34.62 -19.32 -15.02
N GLY A 33 34.29 -20.57 -15.39
CA GLY A 33 35.21 -21.56 -15.96
C GLY A 33 35.05 -22.97 -15.38
N LYS A 34 34.53 -23.11 -14.14
CA LYS A 34 34.21 -24.40 -13.49
C LYS A 34 32.90 -24.25 -12.71
N VAL A 35 31.78 -24.11 -13.42
CA VAL A 35 30.47 -23.96 -12.77
C VAL A 35 30.00 -25.32 -12.27
N THR A 36 30.28 -25.62 -11.01
CA THR A 36 29.68 -26.76 -10.30
C THR A 36 28.30 -26.39 -9.75
N HIS A 37 27.38 -27.35 -9.75
CA HIS A 37 26.03 -27.16 -9.22
C HIS A 37 26.10 -26.69 -7.74
N LEU A 38 25.34 -25.64 -7.39
CA LEU A 38 25.24 -25.02 -6.05
C LEU A 38 26.48 -24.29 -5.52
N ALA A 39 27.51 -24.08 -6.33
CA ALA A 39 28.76 -23.49 -5.84
C ALA A 39 28.60 -22.12 -5.16
N CYS A 40 27.66 -21.27 -5.63
CA CYS A 40 27.36 -19.95 -5.05
C CYS A 40 25.97 -19.87 -4.41
N GLN A 41 25.43 -21.01 -3.95
CA GLN A 41 24.07 -21.07 -3.41
C GLN A 41 23.90 -20.25 -2.13
N ARG A 42 24.94 -20.14 -1.29
CA ARG A 42 24.89 -19.40 -0.02
C ARG A 42 24.71 -17.91 -0.27
N GLU A 43 25.54 -17.34 -1.14
CA GLU A 43 25.52 -15.94 -1.54
C GLU A 43 24.22 -15.61 -2.27
N PHE A 44 23.78 -16.48 -3.18
CA PHE A 44 22.51 -16.34 -3.87
C PHE A 44 21.32 -16.33 -2.90
N THR A 45 21.32 -17.24 -1.92
CA THR A 45 20.26 -17.30 -0.90
C THR A 45 20.24 -16.03 -0.03
N SER A 46 21.42 -15.51 0.33
CA SER A 46 21.54 -14.24 1.05
C SER A 46 20.93 -13.08 0.26
N LEU A 47 21.29 -12.96 -1.03
CA LEU A 47 20.73 -11.98 -1.94
C LEU A 47 19.21 -12.11 -2.07
N LEU A 48 18.70 -13.31 -2.30
CA LEU A 48 17.27 -13.57 -2.38
C LEU A 48 16.53 -13.18 -1.09
N ASN A 49 17.12 -13.45 0.08
CA ASN A 49 16.55 -13.08 1.36
C ASN A 49 16.52 -11.55 1.54
N CYS A 50 17.58 -10.85 1.15
CA CYS A 50 17.60 -9.39 1.14
C CYS A 50 16.51 -8.82 0.22
N VAL A 51 16.41 -9.31 -1.02
CA VAL A 51 15.38 -8.84 -1.97
C VAL A 51 13.98 -9.10 -1.44
N LYS A 52 13.72 -10.29 -0.88
CA LYS A 52 12.44 -10.61 -0.22
C LYS A 52 12.13 -9.64 0.92
N LYS A 53 13.12 -9.25 1.73
CA LYS A 53 12.97 -8.27 2.82
C LYS A 53 12.61 -6.89 2.26
N GLN A 54 13.28 -6.43 1.21
CA GLN A 54 12.95 -5.16 0.54
C GLN A 54 11.52 -5.18 -0.01
N VAL A 55 11.12 -6.24 -0.73
CA VAL A 55 9.74 -6.40 -1.23
C VAL A 55 8.72 -6.29 -0.10
N LYS A 56 8.95 -6.97 1.04
CA LYS A 56 8.08 -6.90 2.22
C LYS A 56 8.00 -5.48 2.78
N ARG A 57 9.14 -4.77 2.86
CA ARG A 57 9.23 -3.37 3.30
C ARG A 57 8.36 -2.44 2.46
N TYR A 58 8.49 -2.47 1.13
CA TYR A 58 7.68 -1.63 0.24
C TYR A 58 6.19 -2.00 0.26
N LYS A 59 5.86 -3.29 0.32
CA LYS A 59 4.46 -3.74 0.46
C LYS A 59 3.84 -3.25 1.76
N ARG A 60 4.59 -3.29 2.87
CA ARG A 60 4.15 -2.76 4.16
C ARG A 60 3.90 -1.26 4.08
N ALA A 61 4.86 -0.50 3.54
CA ALA A 61 4.71 0.95 3.38
C ALA A 61 3.47 1.31 2.57
N LYS A 62 3.27 0.64 1.42
CA LYS A 62 2.09 0.85 0.57
C LYS A 62 0.77 0.61 1.33
N ARG A 63 0.68 -0.46 2.12
CA ARG A 63 -0.52 -0.75 2.91
C ARG A 63 -0.80 0.35 3.94
N ILE A 64 0.24 0.79 4.64
CA ILE A 64 0.11 1.82 5.68
C ILE A 64 -0.32 3.14 5.06
N ILE A 65 0.36 3.58 4.00
CA ILE A 65 -0.02 4.78 3.26
C ILE A 65 -1.47 4.68 2.79
N SER A 66 -1.92 3.55 2.23
CA SER A 66 -3.32 3.36 1.83
C SER A 66 -4.32 3.59 2.96
N ILE A 67 -4.00 3.22 4.21
CA ILE A 67 -4.86 3.48 5.37
C ILE A 67 -5.00 4.99 5.60
N TYR A 68 -3.89 5.72 5.57
CA TYR A 68 -3.89 7.17 5.77
C TYR A 68 -4.58 7.92 4.63
N ARG A 69 -4.41 7.46 3.39
CA ARG A 69 -5.10 8.04 2.21
C ARG A 69 -6.62 7.92 2.32
N LEU A 70 -7.12 6.75 2.75
CA LEU A 70 -8.56 6.49 2.80
C LEU A 70 -9.27 7.19 3.97
N ASN A 71 -8.58 7.33 5.12
CA ASN A 71 -9.21 7.79 6.34
C ASN A 71 -8.88 9.23 6.71
N PHE A 72 -7.71 9.74 6.32
CA PHE A 72 -7.18 11.04 6.74
C PHE A 72 -6.80 11.96 5.57
N SER A 73 -7.36 11.71 4.38
CA SER A 73 -7.19 12.55 3.18
C SER A 73 -5.73 12.87 2.84
N LEU A 74 -4.83 11.91 3.06
CA LEU A 74 -3.41 12.04 2.73
C LEU A 74 -3.24 11.94 1.21
N GLU A 75 -2.77 13.00 0.56
CA GLU A 75 -2.59 13.04 -0.90
C GLU A 75 -1.21 13.57 -1.30
N PRO A 76 -0.66 13.14 -2.45
CA PRO A 76 0.59 13.68 -2.98
C PRO A 76 0.38 15.09 -3.57
N PRO A 77 1.39 15.99 -3.51
CA PRO A 77 2.73 15.77 -2.97
C PRO A 77 2.73 15.62 -1.44
N TYR A 78 3.40 14.57 -0.95
CA TYR A 78 3.41 14.27 0.48
C TYR A 78 4.31 15.26 1.21
N LYS A 79 3.73 16.04 2.12
CA LYS A 79 4.50 16.91 3.01
C LYS A 79 5.16 16.08 4.10
N VAL A 80 6.47 16.26 4.31
CA VAL A 80 7.23 15.60 5.37
C VAL A 80 7.88 16.67 6.23
N LEU A 81 7.49 16.75 7.49
CA LEU A 81 8.14 17.59 8.47
C LEU A 81 9.36 16.87 9.05
N LEU A 82 10.53 17.42 8.82
CA LEU A 82 11.81 16.86 9.21
C LEU A 82 12.25 17.39 10.57
N ASP A 83 12.66 16.48 11.44
CA ASP A 83 13.28 16.76 12.73
C ASP A 83 14.82 16.73 12.64
N GLY A 84 15.48 17.45 13.56
CA GLY A 84 16.94 17.53 13.58
C GLY A 84 17.60 16.18 13.83
N THR A 85 17.04 15.37 14.73
CA THR A 85 17.57 14.04 15.06
C THR A 85 17.46 13.06 13.89
N PHE A 86 16.42 13.20 13.06
CA PHE A 86 16.31 12.44 11.83
C PHE A 86 17.36 12.84 10.78
N ALA A 87 17.68 14.13 10.66
CA ALA A 87 18.74 14.61 9.78
C ALA A 87 20.13 14.09 10.21
N VAL A 88 20.41 14.06 11.52
CA VAL A 88 21.62 13.44 12.08
C VAL A 88 21.69 11.95 11.72
N ALA A 89 20.61 11.21 11.93
CA ALA A 89 20.56 9.79 11.57
C ALA A 89 20.71 9.56 10.06
N ALA A 90 20.16 10.45 9.22
CA ALA A 90 20.33 10.36 7.78
C ALA A 90 21.79 10.54 7.36
N LEU A 91 22.50 11.49 7.98
CA LEU A 91 23.92 11.72 7.74
C LEU A 91 24.78 10.53 8.16
N GLN A 92 24.55 9.98 9.37
CA GLN A 92 25.27 8.80 9.88
C GLN A 92 25.10 7.58 8.95
N ASN A 93 23.88 7.38 8.44
CA ASN A 93 23.56 6.26 7.54
C ASN A 93 23.83 6.56 6.05
N LYS A 94 24.38 7.74 5.72
CA LYS A 94 24.67 8.20 4.35
C LYS A 94 23.45 8.13 3.42
N ILE A 95 22.29 8.54 3.93
CA ILE A 95 21.01 8.50 3.21
C ILE A 95 20.74 9.87 2.59
N ASN A 96 20.69 9.95 1.26
CA ASN A 96 20.22 11.14 0.57
C ASN A 96 18.69 11.25 0.64
N LEU A 97 18.18 12.16 1.46
CA LEU A 97 16.75 12.30 1.74
C LEU A 97 15.94 12.70 0.48
N ARG A 98 16.47 13.59 -0.36
CA ARG A 98 15.78 14.10 -1.57
C ARG A 98 15.50 12.99 -2.58
N GLU A 99 16.38 12.01 -2.67
CA GLU A 99 16.19 10.85 -3.56
C GLU A 99 15.45 9.69 -2.89
N GLN A 100 15.82 9.37 -1.64
CA GLN A 100 15.37 8.15 -0.98
C GLN A 100 13.92 8.26 -0.50
N MET A 101 13.46 9.47 -0.11
CA MET A 101 12.09 9.68 0.37
C MET A 101 11.05 9.45 -0.75
N PRO A 102 11.16 10.06 -1.95
CA PRO A 102 10.24 9.79 -3.05
C PRO A 102 10.31 8.35 -3.54
N LYS A 103 11.52 7.76 -3.59
CA LYS A 103 11.72 6.34 -3.94
C LYS A 103 11.00 5.41 -2.95
N TYR A 104 11.00 5.72 -1.66
CA TYR A 104 10.36 4.90 -0.63
C TYR A 104 8.84 5.03 -0.60
N LEU A 105 8.33 6.26 -0.67
CA LEU A 105 6.88 6.54 -0.65
C LEU A 105 6.20 6.31 -2.01
N ASN A 106 6.98 6.18 -3.09
CA ASN A 106 6.52 5.99 -4.47
C ASN A 106 5.53 7.09 -4.89
N ALA A 107 5.85 8.33 -4.54
CA ALA A 107 5.09 9.54 -4.83
C ALA A 107 6.02 10.76 -4.72
N GLU A 108 5.56 11.92 -5.18
CA GLU A 108 6.23 13.19 -4.95
C GLU A 108 6.19 13.56 -3.46
N VAL A 109 7.29 14.12 -2.98
CA VAL A 109 7.50 14.43 -1.57
C VAL A 109 8.08 15.82 -1.45
N ASP A 110 7.43 16.63 -0.62
CA ASP A 110 7.87 17.95 -0.23
C ASP A 110 8.41 17.88 1.21
N ILE A 111 9.73 18.01 1.35
CA ILE A 111 10.41 17.92 2.65
C ILE A 111 10.54 19.33 3.20
N ARG A 112 10.04 19.55 4.42
CA ARG A 112 10.05 20.84 5.10
C ARG A 112 10.65 20.75 6.49
N VAL A 113 11.28 21.82 6.94
CA VAL A 113 11.88 21.95 8.28
C VAL A 113 11.24 23.13 8.99
N THR A 114 11.07 23.07 10.31
CA THR A 114 10.56 24.24 11.06
C THR A 114 11.69 25.20 11.44
N ASN A 115 11.35 26.48 11.59
CA ASN A 115 12.26 27.48 12.15
C ASN A 115 12.81 27.11 13.54
N CYS A 116 12.01 26.41 14.35
CA CYS A 116 12.44 25.98 15.69
C CYS A 116 13.52 24.90 15.63
N VAL A 117 13.38 23.93 14.71
CA VAL A 117 14.40 22.89 14.47
C VAL A 117 15.70 23.51 13.99
N LEU A 118 15.64 24.47 13.06
CA LEU A 118 16.85 25.15 12.56
C LEU A 118 17.58 25.89 13.69
N LYS A 119 16.85 26.65 14.53
CA LYS A 119 17.45 27.37 15.65
C LYS A 119 18.00 26.45 16.73
N GLU A 120 17.37 25.30 16.97
CA GLU A 120 17.89 24.30 17.90
C GLU A 120 19.21 23.70 17.40
N LEU A 121 19.27 23.33 16.11
CA LEU A 121 20.50 22.84 15.50
C LEU A 121 21.62 23.89 15.48
N GLU A 122 21.29 25.18 15.28
CA GLU A 122 22.25 26.28 15.37
C GLU A 122 22.81 26.47 16.78
N LYS A 123 21.96 26.34 17.82
CA LYS A 123 22.40 26.40 19.22
C LYS A 123 23.31 25.25 19.62
N LEU A 124 23.08 24.05 19.08
CA LEU A 124 23.88 22.85 19.36
C LEU A 124 25.26 22.88 18.67
N GLY A 125 25.46 23.76 17.68
CA GLY A 125 26.77 24.16 17.19
C GLY A 125 27.46 23.17 16.24
N SER A 126 28.80 23.15 16.29
CA SER A 126 29.68 22.53 15.29
C SER A 126 29.51 21.01 15.15
N THR A 127 29.12 20.31 16.21
CA THR A 127 28.91 18.86 16.21
C THR A 127 27.78 18.42 15.27
N LEU A 128 26.75 19.25 15.13
CA LEU A 128 25.56 18.99 14.30
C LEU A 128 25.55 19.83 13.02
N TYR A 129 26.67 20.46 12.65
CA TYR A 129 26.77 21.32 11.48
C TYR A 129 26.34 20.62 10.18
N GLY A 130 26.71 19.34 10.01
CA GLY A 130 26.30 18.56 8.83
C GLY A 130 24.78 18.37 8.75
N ALA A 131 24.11 18.14 9.88
CA ALA A 131 22.66 18.02 9.93
C ALA A 131 21.98 19.38 9.67
N LEU A 132 22.52 20.46 10.23
CA LEU A 132 22.06 21.82 9.95
C LEU A 132 22.14 22.15 8.45
N HIS A 133 23.25 21.81 7.81
CA HIS A 133 23.43 22.06 6.37
C HIS A 133 22.42 21.29 5.53
N ILE A 134 22.13 20.03 5.86
CA ILE A 134 21.08 19.24 5.19
C ILE A 134 19.71 19.90 5.38
N CYS A 135 19.37 20.33 6.60
CA CYS A 135 18.10 20.97 6.90
C CYS A 135 17.92 22.29 6.14
N LYS A 136 19.00 23.07 5.96
CA LYS A 136 18.98 24.35 5.20
C LYS A 136 18.71 24.18 3.69
N GLN A 137 18.86 22.97 3.15
CA GLN A 137 18.56 22.68 1.73
C GLN A 137 17.07 22.46 1.45
N PHE A 138 16.24 22.40 2.49
CA PHE A 138 14.80 22.14 2.41
C PHE A 138 14.00 23.38 2.76
N ASP A 139 12.73 23.40 2.34
CA ASP A 139 11.85 24.53 2.54
C ASP A 139 11.47 24.68 4.02
N VAL A 140 11.33 25.93 4.45
CA VAL A 140 11.01 26.25 5.83
C VAL A 140 9.50 26.34 6.02
N GLU A 141 8.96 25.50 6.89
CA GLU A 141 7.57 25.59 7.33
C GLU A 141 7.46 26.61 8.48
N SER A 142 6.57 27.59 8.31
CA SER A 142 6.33 28.61 9.32
C SER A 142 5.61 28.02 10.53
N CYS A 143 6.29 28.00 11.68
CA CYS A 143 5.68 27.62 12.94
C CYS A 143 4.77 28.76 13.46
N PRO A 144 3.57 28.46 13.93
CA PRO A 144 2.55 29.46 14.21
C PRO A 144 2.54 29.92 15.68
N HIS A 145 3.68 29.77 16.37
CA HIS A 145 3.84 30.13 17.76
C HIS A 145 5.00 31.11 17.92
N GLN A 146 4.75 32.14 18.73
CA GLN A 146 5.72 33.13 19.17
C GLN A 146 5.74 33.06 20.71
N PRO A 147 6.90 33.08 21.39
CA PRO A 147 8.28 33.00 20.89
C PRO A 147 8.66 31.60 20.35
N ILE A 148 9.88 31.49 19.81
CA ILE A 148 10.46 30.21 19.38
C ILE A 148 10.57 29.26 20.56
N ARG A 149 10.12 28.03 20.35
CA ARG A 149 10.14 26.94 21.33
C ARG A 149 11.18 25.91 20.94
N THR A 150 11.34 24.89 21.78
CA THR A 150 12.11 23.69 21.44
C THR A 150 11.47 22.96 20.23
N ALA A 151 12.27 22.22 19.45
CA ALA A 151 11.78 21.47 18.29
C ALA A 151 10.69 20.47 18.70
N VAL A 152 10.89 19.77 19.82
CA VAL A 152 9.93 18.80 20.35
C VAL A 152 8.57 19.45 20.62
N GLU A 153 8.54 20.61 21.27
CA GLU A 153 7.28 21.32 21.53
C GLU A 153 6.65 21.89 20.26
N CYS A 154 7.47 22.43 19.35
CA CYS A 154 7.02 22.93 18.06
C CYS A 154 6.33 21.82 17.26
N ILE A 155 6.98 20.66 17.12
CA ILE A 155 6.44 19.52 16.38
C ILE A 155 5.17 18.99 17.02
N LYS A 156 5.12 18.86 18.36
CA LYS A 156 3.89 18.49 19.09
C LYS A 156 2.75 19.47 18.82
N HIS A 157 3.03 20.78 18.81
CA HIS A 157 2.04 21.81 18.51
C HIS A 157 1.52 21.72 17.07
N MET A 158 2.43 21.55 16.10
CA MET A 158 2.09 21.35 14.69
C MET A 158 1.20 20.12 14.48
N ALA A 159 1.59 18.99 15.08
CA ALA A 159 0.87 17.72 14.98
C ALA A 159 -0.57 17.80 15.52
N ARG A 160 -0.78 18.48 16.65
CA ARG A 160 -2.12 18.68 17.22
C ARG A 160 -3.02 19.51 16.32
N ARG A 161 -2.46 20.55 15.69
CA ARG A 161 -3.24 21.43 14.81
C ARG A 161 -3.62 20.76 13.49
N MET A 162 -2.75 19.90 12.97
CA MET A 162 -2.97 19.18 11.71
C MET A 162 -3.98 18.02 11.79
N LYS A 163 -4.57 17.76 12.97
CA LYS A 163 -5.53 16.67 13.20
C LYS A 163 -6.72 16.68 12.22
N HIS A 164 -7.17 17.86 11.79
CA HIS A 164 -8.40 18.01 10.98
C HIS A 164 -8.17 18.46 9.53
N LYS A 165 -6.99 18.99 9.17
CA LYS A 165 -6.66 19.39 7.80
C LYS A 165 -5.17 19.17 7.51
N ILE A 166 -4.93 18.51 6.37
CA ILE A 166 -3.63 18.19 5.75
C ILE A 166 -2.74 17.33 6.65
N THR A 167 -2.77 16.02 6.40
CA THR A 167 -1.87 15.07 7.05
C THR A 167 -0.49 15.11 6.41
N CYS A 168 0.52 15.51 7.17
CA CYS A 168 1.92 15.41 6.80
C CYS A 168 2.56 14.19 7.50
N PHE A 169 3.67 13.72 6.95
CA PHE A 169 4.54 12.78 7.65
C PHE A 169 5.43 13.53 8.64
N PHE A 170 5.72 12.92 9.77
CA PHE A 170 6.69 13.42 10.74
C PHE A 170 7.91 12.50 10.75
N ALA A 171 9.08 13.04 10.46
CA ALA A 171 10.33 12.29 10.40
C ALA A 171 11.19 12.62 11.63
N THR A 172 11.23 11.71 12.60
CA THR A 172 11.95 11.89 13.87
C THR A 172 12.62 10.57 14.30
N GLN A 173 13.65 10.67 15.15
CA GLN A 173 14.28 9.53 15.81
C GLN A 173 14.11 9.57 17.34
N ASP A 174 13.46 10.60 17.87
CA ASP A 174 13.27 10.76 19.30
C ASP A 174 12.09 9.92 19.79
N ASN A 175 12.35 9.05 20.78
CA ASN A 175 11.35 8.13 21.31
C ASN A 175 10.22 8.89 22.01
N GLU A 176 10.54 9.89 22.83
CA GLU A 176 9.55 10.68 23.57
C GLU A 176 8.63 11.48 22.63
N LEU A 177 9.20 12.07 21.57
CA LEU A 177 8.42 12.76 20.55
C LEU A 177 7.55 11.76 19.78
N THR A 178 8.11 10.60 19.42
CA THR A 178 7.38 9.53 18.72
C THR A 178 6.18 9.06 19.53
N GLU A 179 6.34 8.82 20.84
CA GLU A 179 5.25 8.39 21.72
C GLU A 179 4.16 9.47 21.82
N ALA A 180 4.55 10.73 21.98
CA ALA A 180 3.61 11.84 22.02
C ALA A 180 2.83 12.00 20.70
N LEU A 181 3.49 11.80 19.55
CA LEU A 181 2.85 11.83 18.24
C LEU A 181 1.89 10.66 18.03
N LYS A 182 2.22 9.48 18.57
CA LYS A 182 1.35 8.29 18.50
C LYS A 182 0.02 8.43 19.23
N GLN A 183 -0.02 9.26 20.29
CA GLN A 183 -1.26 9.55 21.02
C GLN A 183 -2.27 10.33 20.17
N ILE A 184 -1.80 11.05 19.14
CA ILE A 184 -2.66 11.82 18.26
C ILE A 184 -3.03 10.94 17.05
N PRO A 185 -4.32 10.74 16.75
CA PRO A 185 -4.74 9.91 15.62
C PRO A 185 -4.42 10.59 14.29
N GLY A 186 -4.10 9.78 13.27
CA GLY A 186 -3.95 10.27 11.90
C GLY A 186 -2.54 10.77 11.54
N ILE A 187 -1.56 10.60 12.43
CA ILE A 187 -0.18 10.99 12.18
C ILE A 187 0.66 9.80 11.70
N PRO A 188 1.20 9.86 10.46
CA PRO A 188 2.19 8.92 10.00
C PRO A 188 3.60 9.37 10.40
N ILE A 189 4.36 8.46 11.03
CA ILE A 189 5.72 8.71 11.51
C ILE A 189 6.74 7.95 10.65
N LEU A 190 7.84 8.61 10.30
CA LEU A 190 8.99 8.07 9.60
C LEU A 190 10.20 8.01 10.54
N PHE A 191 10.95 6.92 10.48
CA PHE A 191 12.18 6.73 11.23
C PHE A 191 13.23 6.03 10.36
N ILE A 192 14.51 6.06 10.75
CA ILE A 192 15.59 5.35 10.05
C ILE A 192 16.07 4.19 10.92
N LYS A 193 16.02 2.96 10.37
CA LYS A 193 16.68 1.78 10.96
C LYS A 193 17.35 0.96 9.87
N TYR A 194 18.51 0.39 10.19
CA TYR A 194 19.28 -0.45 9.26
C TYR A 194 19.54 0.26 7.92
N ASN A 195 20.06 1.49 7.97
CA ASN A 195 20.38 2.33 6.81
C ASN A 195 19.20 2.56 5.85
N SER A 196 17.98 2.60 6.39
CA SER A 196 16.77 2.61 5.58
C SER A 196 15.63 3.37 6.27
N ILE A 197 14.96 4.23 5.51
CA ILE A 197 13.76 4.94 5.94
C ILE A 197 12.59 3.98 6.03
N LEU A 198 11.85 4.03 7.14
CA LEU A 198 10.73 3.17 7.42
C LEU A 198 9.55 4.00 7.94
N ILE A 199 8.35 3.65 7.47
CA ILE A 199 7.11 4.16 8.04
C ILE A 199 6.66 3.28 9.20
N ASP A 200 6.29 3.92 10.30
CA ASP A 200 5.77 3.22 11.46
C ASP A 200 4.37 2.65 11.20
N ARG A 201 3.97 1.68 12.00
CA ARG A 201 2.61 1.16 11.98
C ARG A 201 1.65 2.26 12.45
N PRO A 202 0.39 2.26 11.97
CA PRO A 202 -0.64 3.11 12.53
C PRO A 202 -0.69 2.95 14.05
N SER A 203 -0.79 4.07 14.77
CA SER A 203 -0.88 4.06 16.22
C SER A 203 -2.23 3.47 16.67
N GLN A 204 -2.29 3.01 17.92
CA GLN A 204 -3.54 2.53 18.52
C GLN A 204 -4.64 3.60 18.46
N ALA A 205 -4.29 4.86 18.77
CA ALA A 205 -5.21 6.00 18.64
C ALA A 205 -5.72 6.16 17.20
N THR A 206 -4.86 6.01 16.20
CA THR A 206 -5.25 6.08 14.78
C THR A 206 -6.22 4.95 14.42
N ILE A 207 -5.97 3.73 14.89
CA ILE A 207 -6.83 2.56 14.62
C ILE A 207 -8.20 2.78 15.27
N GLN A 208 -8.24 3.21 16.53
CA GLN A 208 -9.49 3.51 17.23
C GLN A 208 -10.30 4.59 16.52
N GLU A 209 -9.66 5.65 16.01
CA GLU A 209 -10.35 6.71 15.26
C GLU A 209 -10.94 6.20 13.93
N ILE A 210 -10.30 5.22 13.29
CA ILE A 210 -10.83 4.57 12.07
C ILE A 210 -11.99 3.64 12.42
N GLU A 211 -11.90 2.93 13.54
CA GLU A 211 -12.93 1.99 14.00
C GLU A 211 -14.18 2.68 14.52
N LYS A 212 -14.05 3.92 15.04
CA LYS A 212 -15.21 4.74 15.39
C LYS A 212 -16.11 4.85 14.15
N PRO A 213 -17.37 4.38 14.22
CA PRO A 213 -18.29 4.56 13.12
C PRO A 213 -18.41 6.06 12.85
N LYS A 214 -18.25 6.47 11.59
CA LYS A 214 -18.54 7.85 11.22
C LYS A 214 -20.06 8.01 11.34
N ASP A 215 -20.50 8.55 12.47
CA ASP A 215 -21.89 8.70 12.90
C ASP A 215 -22.78 9.36 11.83
N GLN A 216 -22.19 10.07 10.87
CA GLN A 216 -22.86 10.60 9.69
C GLN A 216 -23.67 9.56 8.91
N LEU A 217 -23.30 8.27 8.90
CA LEU A 217 -24.13 7.24 8.25
C LEU A 217 -25.32 6.82 9.11
N LEU A 218 -25.22 6.89 10.44
CA LEU A 218 -26.32 6.61 11.36
C LEU A 218 -27.26 7.82 11.41
N GLU A 219 -26.75 9.03 11.59
CA GLU A 219 -27.52 10.27 11.56
C GLU A 219 -28.21 10.49 10.21
N VAL A 220 -27.54 10.27 9.07
CA VAL A 220 -28.19 10.40 7.76
C VAL A 220 -29.24 9.30 7.56
N ASN A 221 -29.07 8.11 8.12
CA ASN A 221 -30.10 7.08 8.08
C ASN A 221 -31.27 7.38 9.03
N GLU A 222 -31.02 7.99 10.19
CA GLU A 222 -32.04 8.42 11.14
C GLU A 222 -32.81 9.63 10.61
N LEU A 223 -32.13 10.61 10.02
CA LEU A 223 -32.73 11.73 9.29
C LEU A 223 -33.51 11.26 8.06
N LYS A 224 -33.00 10.29 7.30
CA LYS A 224 -33.77 9.67 6.19
C LYS A 224 -35.04 8.99 6.70
N LYS A 225 -34.98 8.26 7.82
CA LYS A 225 -36.16 7.64 8.45
C LYS A 225 -37.15 8.68 8.97
N ALA A 226 -36.67 9.79 9.52
CA ALA A 226 -37.52 10.86 10.04
C ALA A 226 -38.20 11.68 8.92
N VAL A 227 -37.54 11.86 7.77
CA VAL A 227 -38.05 12.69 6.66
C VAL A 227 -38.89 11.88 5.66
N PHE A 228 -38.53 10.61 5.39
CA PHE A 228 -39.21 9.80 4.36
C PHE A 228 -40.06 8.65 4.93
N GLY A 229 -40.07 8.45 6.26
CA GLY A 229 -40.69 7.28 6.88
C GLY A 229 -39.90 5.99 6.57
N GLU A 230 -40.30 4.86 7.15
CA GLU A 230 -39.69 3.57 6.80
C GLU A 230 -40.02 3.24 5.34
N ASP A 231 -39.01 3.18 4.47
CA ASP A 231 -39.16 2.51 3.19
C ASP A 231 -39.58 1.05 3.47
N GLU A 232 -40.84 0.72 3.17
CA GLU A 232 -41.29 -0.66 3.11
C GLU A 232 -40.33 -1.40 2.18
N LYS A 233 -39.46 -2.24 2.75
CA LYS A 233 -38.60 -3.12 1.96
C LYS A 233 -39.54 -3.84 0.98
N PRO A 234 -39.35 -3.72 -0.35
CA PRO A 234 -40.19 -4.47 -1.27
C PRO A 234 -40.03 -5.93 -0.90
N ARG A 235 -41.12 -6.55 -0.45
CA ARG A 235 -41.15 -7.95 -0.03
C ARG A 235 -40.48 -8.73 -1.14
N ARG A 236 -39.31 -9.34 -0.86
CA ARG A 236 -38.65 -10.23 -1.82
C ARG A 236 -39.69 -11.26 -2.21
N LYS A 237 -40.20 -11.18 -3.45
CA LYS A 237 -41.09 -12.23 -3.97
C LYS A 237 -40.38 -13.55 -3.71
N ARG A 238 -41.02 -14.43 -2.93
CA ARG A 238 -40.49 -15.77 -2.69
C ARG A 238 -40.15 -16.34 -4.05
N LYS A 239 -38.89 -16.72 -4.27
CA LYS A 239 -38.52 -17.42 -5.50
C LYS A 239 -39.38 -18.68 -5.52
N GLY A 240 -40.36 -18.72 -6.42
CA GLY A 240 -41.12 -19.94 -6.66
C GLY A 240 -40.16 -21.09 -7.00
N PRO A 241 -40.64 -22.35 -6.95
CA PRO A 241 -39.82 -23.49 -7.34
C PRO A 241 -39.17 -23.20 -8.70
N LYS A 242 -37.84 -23.32 -8.76
CA LYS A 242 -37.09 -23.06 -10.00
C LYS A 242 -37.66 -24.00 -11.06
N GLY A 243 -38.25 -23.43 -12.13
CA GLY A 243 -38.62 -24.22 -13.29
C GLY A 243 -37.43 -25.05 -13.77
N PRO A 244 -37.67 -26.22 -14.38
CA PRO A 244 -36.59 -27.10 -14.81
C PRO A 244 -35.61 -26.33 -15.70
N ASN A 245 -34.31 -26.51 -15.41
CA ASN A 245 -33.21 -25.85 -16.10
C ASN A 245 -33.44 -25.86 -17.62
N PRO A 246 -33.43 -24.72 -18.32
CA PRO A 246 -33.76 -24.65 -19.75
C PRO A 246 -32.80 -25.42 -20.67
N LEU A 247 -31.69 -25.94 -20.15
CA LEU A 247 -30.79 -26.90 -20.83
C LEU A 247 -31.21 -28.37 -20.68
N SER A 248 -32.17 -28.68 -19.82
CA SER A 248 -32.67 -30.05 -19.52
C SER A 248 -34.03 -30.36 -20.15
N VAL A 249 -34.65 -29.42 -20.87
CA VAL A 249 -35.84 -29.72 -21.68
C VAL A 249 -35.37 -30.23 -23.03
N LYS A 250 -35.61 -31.51 -23.34
CA LYS A 250 -35.42 -32.03 -24.71
C LYS A 250 -36.25 -31.16 -25.65
N LYS A 251 -35.62 -30.56 -26.67
CA LYS A 251 -36.32 -29.72 -27.65
C LYS A 251 -37.55 -30.46 -28.19
N LYS A 252 -38.70 -29.78 -28.19
CA LYS A 252 -39.96 -30.30 -28.74
C LYS A 252 -39.72 -30.68 -30.20
N LYS A 253 -39.88 -31.97 -30.53
CA LYS A 253 -39.89 -32.42 -31.92
C LYS A 253 -41.09 -31.77 -32.62
N LYS A 254 -40.83 -30.99 -33.68
CA LYS A 254 -41.89 -30.50 -34.59
C LYS A 254 -42.50 -31.75 -35.24
N LYS A 255 -43.78 -32.03 -34.96
CA LYS A 255 -44.56 -32.92 -35.82
C LYS A 255 -44.78 -32.15 -37.12
N VAL A 256 -44.34 -32.72 -38.23
CA VAL A 256 -44.73 -32.27 -39.57
C VAL A 256 -46.22 -32.57 -39.68
N GLN A 257 -47.03 -31.52 -39.82
CA GLN A 257 -48.37 -31.65 -40.37
C GLN A 257 -48.29 -31.14 -41.81
N LEU A 258 -48.50 -32.07 -42.74
CA LEU A 258 -48.86 -31.80 -44.11
C LEU A 258 -50.32 -31.36 -44.13
N THR A 259 -50.58 -30.16 -44.63
CA THR A 259 -51.71 -29.81 -45.51
C THR A 259 -51.37 -28.47 -46.17
N GLY A 260 -51.68 -28.37 -47.47
CA GLY A 260 -51.11 -27.40 -48.40
C GLY A 260 -51.83 -26.07 -48.49
N ILE A 261 -51.17 -25.10 -49.13
CA ILE A 261 -51.49 -24.57 -50.47
C ILE A 261 -50.67 -23.27 -50.68
N HIS A 262 -49.83 -23.31 -51.72
CA HIS A 262 -49.31 -22.25 -52.60
C HIS A 262 -49.00 -20.85 -52.05
N GLN A 263 -47.73 -20.43 -52.14
CA GLN A 263 -47.25 -19.59 -53.26
C GLN A 263 -45.72 -19.45 -53.27
N GLU A 264 -45.19 -19.11 -54.44
CA GLU A 264 -43.88 -19.44 -55.00
C GLU A 264 -42.72 -18.49 -54.62
N LEU A 265 -41.53 -18.88 -55.12
CA LEU A 265 -40.28 -18.11 -55.37
C LEU A 265 -39.33 -18.05 -54.16
N GLY A 266 -38.05 -18.44 -54.20
CA GLY A 266 -37.08 -18.83 -55.23
C GLY A 266 -35.70 -18.81 -54.54
N PRO A 267 -34.68 -19.52 -55.02
CA PRO A 267 -33.60 -20.10 -54.20
C PRO A 267 -32.35 -19.21 -54.10
N ASN A 268 -31.52 -19.38 -53.07
CA ASN A 268 -30.11 -19.80 -53.25
C ASN A 268 -29.25 -19.79 -51.97
N ALA A 269 -28.35 -20.77 -51.95
CA ALA A 269 -26.99 -20.78 -51.40
C ALA A 269 -26.75 -21.06 -49.90
N GLU A 270 -26.55 -22.36 -49.62
CA GLU A 270 -25.24 -22.96 -49.37
C GLU A 270 -24.38 -22.65 -48.11
N ILE A 271 -23.98 -23.78 -47.50
CA ILE A 271 -22.67 -24.13 -46.92
C ILE A 271 -22.40 -23.85 -45.42
N ALA A 272 -22.56 -24.95 -44.67
CA ALA A 272 -21.56 -25.65 -43.86
C ALA A 272 -20.73 -24.92 -42.76
N ALA A 273 -20.97 -25.40 -41.53
CA ALA A 273 -19.98 -25.95 -40.59
C ALA A 273 -18.70 -25.14 -40.23
N SER A 274 -18.50 -24.88 -38.92
CA SER A 274 -17.71 -25.81 -38.07
C SER A 274 -17.41 -25.31 -36.63
N LYS A 275 -17.34 -26.32 -35.74
CA LYS A 275 -16.46 -26.51 -34.56
C LYS A 275 -16.61 -25.62 -33.31
N LYS A 276 -17.00 -26.28 -32.19
CA LYS A 276 -16.69 -25.83 -30.81
C LYS A 276 -15.97 -26.93 -30.01
N ARG A 277 -14.79 -26.58 -29.49
CA ARG A 277 -13.86 -27.40 -28.68
C ARG A 277 -14.28 -27.37 -27.20
N ARG A 278 -14.20 -28.52 -26.51
CA ARG A 278 -14.71 -28.78 -25.13
C ARG A 278 -13.62 -28.59 -24.07
N ARG A 279 -13.92 -28.01 -22.90
CA ARG A 279 -13.04 -27.98 -21.69
C ARG A 279 -13.73 -28.63 -20.49
N ARG A 280 -13.05 -29.58 -19.83
CA ARG A 280 -13.43 -30.33 -18.60
C ARG A 280 -13.12 -29.53 -17.34
N ARG A 281 -13.93 -29.71 -16.27
CA ARG A 281 -13.72 -29.20 -14.90
C ARG A 281 -13.59 -30.39 -13.92
N LYS A 282 -12.66 -30.33 -12.97
CA LYS A 282 -12.36 -31.37 -11.96
C LYS A 282 -12.96 -30.96 -10.60
N GLN A 283 -13.50 -31.93 -9.86
CA GLN A 283 -14.22 -31.79 -8.57
C GLN A 283 -13.27 -31.84 -7.35
N GLU A 284 -13.68 -31.17 -6.28
CA GLU A 284 -13.15 -31.27 -4.90
C GLU A 284 -13.92 -32.31 -4.09
N LYS A 285 -13.24 -33.04 -3.18
CA LYS A 285 -13.81 -33.56 -1.93
C LYS A 285 -12.76 -33.49 -0.82
N GLY A 286 -13.18 -32.99 0.34
CA GLY A 286 -12.36 -32.85 1.54
C GLY A 286 -12.24 -34.12 2.37
N SER A 287 -11.30 -34.11 3.31
CA SER A 287 -11.23 -35.07 4.41
C SER A 287 -10.94 -34.34 5.73
N ARG A 288 -11.58 -34.85 6.78
CA ARG A 288 -11.75 -34.31 8.13
C ARG A 288 -10.95 -35.25 9.05
N TYR A 289 -9.91 -34.76 9.74
CA TYR A 289 -9.19 -35.56 10.74
C TYR A 289 -9.69 -35.23 12.15
N LYS A 290 -9.96 -36.27 12.94
CA LYS A 290 -9.94 -36.26 14.41
C LYS A 290 -8.88 -37.28 14.88
N PRO A 291 -8.22 -37.04 16.03
CA PRO A 291 -7.13 -37.88 16.52
C PRO A 291 -7.64 -38.93 17.53
N LEU A 292 -6.93 -40.05 17.69
CA LEU A 292 -7.01 -40.86 18.92
C LEU A 292 -5.75 -41.73 19.13
N LEU A 293 -5.30 -41.65 20.39
CA LEU A 293 -4.42 -42.52 21.20
C LEU A 293 -4.21 -43.96 20.73
N LEU A 294 -2.96 -44.41 20.72
CA LEU A 294 -2.31 -45.25 21.76
C LEU A 294 -0.79 -45.18 21.56
#